data_AF-A0A542SL04-F1
#
_entry.id   AF-A0A542SL04-F1
#
_cell.length_a   1.000
_cell.length_b   1.000
_cell.length_c   1.000
_cell.angle_alpha   90.00
_cell.angle_beta   90.00
_cell.angle_gamma   90.00
#
_symmetry.space_group_name_H-M   'P 1'
#
loop_
_entity.id
_entity.type
_entity.pdbx_description
1 polymer ?
#
loop_
_entity_poly.entity_id
_entity_poly.type
_entity_poly.pdbx_seq_one_letter_code
_entity_poly.pdbx_strand_id
1 'polypeptide(L)'
;MRVSFSYAFILLAFILVTGCGSTNSSTSSVFSNLATQGSSSTSEGTEAVAESENNHIATYLSMAVLALHEANGFEAGEEFPPESKAFLAKHAHLFPATGDKVKEAQQLVDQNVQPKHINKNISKYHATMIQDKGTVLSIEEEEIPEVGTISVLHVVNDEEDSYQVVYLGALDIYEDDTVEFVGVPTLLSGFDNVSGGYTNSIIMAGSYVGKSAN
;
A
#
# COMPACT_ATOMS: atom_id res chain seq x y z
N MET A 1 -52.94 44.92 -42.89
CA MET A 1 -52.64 43.52 -42.55
C MET A 1 -51.13 43.45 -42.29
N ARG A 2 -50.71 43.51 -41.02
CA ARG A 2 -49.30 43.62 -40.63
C ARG A 2 -48.75 42.22 -40.42
N VAL A 3 -47.66 41.91 -41.13
CA VAL A 3 -46.93 40.65 -41.07
C VAL A 3 -45.87 40.79 -39.98
N SER A 4 -45.90 39.91 -38.99
CA SER A 4 -44.89 39.84 -37.92
C SER A 4 -44.08 38.56 -38.10
N PHE A 5 -42.79 38.69 -38.42
CA PHE A 5 -41.84 37.59 -38.41
C PHE A 5 -41.46 37.27 -36.95
N SER A 6 -41.62 36.02 -36.53
CA SER A 6 -41.16 35.52 -35.23
C SER A 6 -40.06 34.50 -35.47
N TYR A 7 -38.83 34.84 -35.07
CA TYR A 7 -37.69 33.95 -35.07
C TYR A 7 -37.77 33.05 -33.84
N ALA A 8 -38.11 31.78 -34.02
CA ALA A 8 -37.98 30.76 -32.99
C ALA A 8 -36.60 30.10 -33.12
N PHE A 9 -35.65 30.56 -32.30
CA PHE A 9 -34.46 29.81 -31.94
C PHE A 9 -34.90 28.61 -31.09
N ILE A 10 -34.75 27.38 -31.59
CA ILE A 10 -34.88 26.18 -30.76
C ILE A 10 -33.50 25.54 -30.68
N LEU A 11 -32.93 25.61 -29.47
CA LEU A 11 -31.67 25.01 -29.06
C LEU A 11 -31.68 23.50 -29.28
N LEU A 12 -30.61 23.02 -29.91
CA LEU A 12 -30.22 21.62 -29.97
C LEU A 12 -29.72 21.21 -28.57
N ALA A 13 -30.51 20.43 -27.83
CA ALA A 13 -30.08 19.87 -26.56
C ALA A 13 -29.14 18.68 -26.81
N PHE A 14 -27.84 18.88 -26.56
CA PHE A 14 -26.88 17.79 -26.42
C PHE A 14 -27.15 17.08 -25.09
N ILE A 15 -27.65 15.84 -25.15
CA ILE A 15 -27.69 14.95 -24.00
C ILE A 15 -26.23 14.51 -23.75
N LEU A 16 -25.57 15.19 -22.81
CA LEU A 16 -24.34 14.70 -22.22
C LEU A 16 -24.72 13.53 -21.32
N VAL A 17 -24.41 12.31 -21.78
CA VAL A 17 -24.34 11.13 -20.93
C VAL A 17 -23.14 11.35 -20.01
N THR A 18 -23.38 11.86 -18.81
CA THR A 18 -22.40 11.78 -17.73
C THR A 18 -22.39 10.33 -17.27
N GLY A 19 -21.50 9.53 -17.86
CA GLY A 19 -21.07 8.27 -17.28
C GLY A 19 -20.40 8.58 -15.95
N CYS A 20 -21.11 8.30 -14.85
CA CYS A 20 -20.53 8.34 -13.52
C CYS A 20 -19.71 7.05 -13.34
N GLY A 21 -18.50 7.03 -13.90
CA GLY A 21 -17.47 6.07 -13.57
C GLY A 21 -16.69 6.61 -12.38
N SER A 22 -17.21 6.43 -11.16
CA SER A 22 -16.47 6.71 -9.94
C SER A 22 -15.59 5.50 -9.63
N THR A 23 -14.47 5.36 -10.33
CA THR A 23 -13.35 4.53 -9.84
C THR A 23 -12.62 5.34 -8.77
N ASN A 24 -13.18 5.37 -7.56
CA ASN A 24 -12.44 5.83 -6.39
C ASN A 24 -11.58 4.66 -5.93
N SER A 25 -10.37 4.56 -6.47
CA SER A 25 -9.34 3.72 -5.87
C SER A 25 -8.55 4.56 -4.89
N SER A 26 -8.65 4.25 -3.59
CA SER A 26 -7.91 4.91 -2.51
C SER A 26 -6.39 4.85 -2.73
N THR A 27 -5.88 3.91 -3.50
CA THR A 27 -4.45 3.75 -3.74
C THR A 27 -3.86 4.80 -4.71
N SER A 28 -4.67 5.42 -5.59
CA SER A 28 -4.23 6.54 -6.45
C SER A 28 -3.78 7.79 -5.67
N SER A 29 -4.35 8.00 -4.47
CA SER A 29 -3.93 9.07 -3.55
C SER A 29 -2.60 8.77 -2.86
N VAL A 30 -2.25 7.50 -2.67
CA VAL A 30 -1.00 7.08 -2.00
C VAL A 30 0.20 7.58 -2.79
N PHE A 31 0.17 7.36 -4.09
CA PHE A 31 1.28 7.72 -4.96
C PHE A 31 1.36 9.22 -5.25
N SER A 32 0.20 9.89 -5.37
CA SER A 32 0.12 11.35 -5.52
C SER A 32 0.80 12.09 -4.34
N ASN A 33 0.62 11.58 -3.11
CA ASN A 33 1.25 12.14 -1.92
C ASN A 33 2.75 11.85 -1.84
N LEU A 34 3.20 10.70 -2.37
CA LEU A 34 4.59 10.28 -2.33
C LEU A 34 5.48 11.07 -3.30
N ALA A 35 4.97 11.37 -4.50
CA ALA A 35 5.68 12.18 -5.51
C ALA A 35 5.97 13.62 -5.05
N THR A 36 5.22 14.15 -4.09
CA THR A 36 5.37 15.54 -3.61
C THR A 36 6.50 15.70 -2.57
N GLN A 37 6.98 14.62 -1.95
CA GLN A 37 7.92 14.68 -0.81
C GLN A 37 9.38 14.30 -1.14
N GLY A 38 9.69 13.84 -2.36
CA GLY A 38 10.99 13.24 -2.73
C GLY A 38 12.20 14.18 -2.93
N SER A 39 12.04 15.51 -2.92
CA SER A 39 13.12 16.42 -3.37
C SER A 39 14.04 16.93 -2.26
N SER A 40 15.02 16.12 -1.81
CA SER A 40 16.27 16.62 -1.20
C SER A 40 17.30 15.50 -0.98
N SER A 41 18.42 15.53 -1.71
CA SER A 41 19.65 14.81 -1.30
C SER A 41 20.94 15.48 -1.81
N THR A 42 21.95 15.57 -0.94
CA THR A 42 23.37 15.83 -1.26
C THR A 42 24.21 14.70 -0.63
N SER A 43 25.24 14.22 -1.35
CA SER A 43 26.05 13.01 -1.09
C SER A 43 27.24 13.15 -0.13
N GLU A 44 27.71 12.03 0.48
CA GLU A 44 29.09 11.48 0.36
C GLU A 44 29.39 10.25 1.30
N GLY A 45 30.09 9.22 0.78
CA GLY A 45 30.95 8.26 1.54
C GLY A 45 30.45 6.81 1.75
N THR A 46 31.15 5.78 1.25
CA THR A 46 30.75 4.35 1.13
C THR A 46 30.17 3.63 2.37
N GLU A 47 30.47 4.02 3.61
CA GLU A 47 29.78 3.49 4.81
C GLU A 47 28.52 4.32 5.16
N ALA A 48 28.56 5.63 4.94
CA ALA A 48 27.39 6.51 5.02
C ALA A 48 26.39 6.24 3.88
N VAL A 49 26.82 5.66 2.76
CA VAL A 49 25.95 5.25 1.64
C VAL A 49 25.06 4.07 2.04
N ALA A 50 25.59 3.04 2.70
CA ALA A 50 24.79 1.89 3.15
C ALA A 50 23.80 2.27 4.26
N GLU A 51 24.22 3.13 5.21
CA GLU A 51 23.32 3.67 6.23
C GLU A 51 22.28 4.62 5.61
N SER A 52 22.67 5.40 4.59
CA SER A 52 21.75 6.25 3.81
C SER A 52 20.72 5.42 3.04
N GLU A 53 21.13 4.35 2.35
CA GLU A 53 20.23 3.45 1.59
C GLU A 53 19.27 2.68 2.51
N ASN A 54 19.76 2.17 3.64
CA ASN A 54 18.91 1.51 4.64
C ASN A 54 17.85 2.45 5.21
N ASN A 55 18.26 3.68 5.53
CA ASN A 55 17.34 4.72 5.99
C ASN A 55 16.39 5.15 4.87
N HIS A 56 16.80 5.08 3.61
CA HIS A 56 15.97 5.39 2.45
C HIS A 56 14.81 4.40 2.33
N ILE A 57 15.07 3.09 2.29
CA ILE A 57 14.04 2.04 2.23
C ILE A 57 13.01 2.19 3.36
N ALA A 58 13.50 2.31 4.60
CA ALA A 58 12.63 2.49 5.75
C ALA A 58 11.78 3.77 5.64
N THR A 59 12.35 4.85 5.09
CA THR A 59 11.64 6.12 4.89
C THR A 59 10.55 6.01 3.85
N TYR A 60 10.80 5.43 2.68
CA TYR A 60 9.78 5.31 1.63
C TYR A 60 8.66 4.36 2.01
N LEU A 61 8.97 3.21 2.64
CA LEU A 61 7.93 2.35 3.18
C LEU A 61 7.11 3.06 4.26
N SER A 62 7.74 3.86 5.13
CA SER A 62 7.02 4.65 6.13
C SER A 62 6.06 5.65 5.49
N MET A 63 6.53 6.39 4.47
CA MET A 63 5.71 7.38 3.76
C MET A 63 4.56 6.72 3.01
N ALA A 64 4.82 5.63 2.27
CA ALA A 64 3.79 4.90 1.52
C ALA A 64 2.72 4.29 2.44
N VAL A 65 3.12 3.73 3.59
CA VAL A 65 2.19 3.21 4.60
C VAL A 65 1.30 4.33 5.16
N LEU A 66 1.88 5.48 5.51
CA LEU A 66 1.11 6.62 6.04
C LEU A 66 0.16 7.20 5.00
N ALA A 67 0.61 7.35 3.75
CA ALA A 67 -0.23 7.83 2.66
C ALA A 67 -1.38 6.86 2.37
N LEU A 68 -1.15 5.54 2.47
CA LEU A 68 -2.20 4.53 2.38
C LEU A 68 -3.19 4.60 3.53
N HIS A 69 -2.69 4.80 4.76
CA HIS A 69 -3.54 4.97 5.93
C HIS A 69 -4.47 6.18 5.79
N GLU A 70 -3.94 7.32 5.34
CA GLU A 70 -4.72 8.53 5.05
C GLU A 70 -5.73 8.28 3.93
N ALA A 71 -5.32 7.60 2.85
CA ALA A 71 -6.20 7.29 1.73
C ALA A 71 -7.35 6.33 2.07
N ASN A 72 -7.19 5.53 3.13
CA ASN A 72 -8.28 4.73 3.71
C ASN A 72 -9.27 5.58 4.53
N GLY A 73 -9.06 6.90 4.64
CA GLY A 73 -9.94 7.83 5.33
C GLY A 73 -9.55 8.13 6.77
N PHE A 74 -8.35 7.75 7.20
CA PHE A 74 -7.81 8.16 8.50
C PHE A 74 -7.22 9.57 8.43
N GLU A 75 -7.26 10.28 9.55
CA GLU A 75 -6.74 11.65 9.63
C GLU A 75 -5.22 11.70 9.41
N ALA A 76 -4.77 12.72 8.68
CA ALA A 76 -3.35 13.00 8.55
C ALA A 76 -2.72 13.34 9.92
N GLY A 77 -1.48 12.89 10.14
CA GLY A 77 -0.71 13.17 11.36
C GLY A 77 -0.47 11.97 12.27
N GLU A 78 -1.00 10.78 11.93
CA GLU A 78 -0.53 9.53 12.53
C GLU A 78 0.97 9.36 12.27
N GLU A 79 1.72 8.92 13.29
CA GLU A 79 3.15 8.68 13.17
C GLU A 79 3.40 7.22 12.79
N PHE A 80 4.34 7.00 11.86
CA PHE A 80 4.77 5.64 11.56
C PHE A 80 5.48 5.04 12.78
N PRO A 81 5.20 3.78 13.18
CA PRO A 81 5.73 3.24 14.43
C PRO A 81 7.27 3.21 14.46
N PRO A 82 7.90 3.77 15.50
CA PRO A 82 9.36 3.89 15.54
C PRO A 82 10.05 2.53 15.58
N GLU A 83 9.46 1.52 16.24
CA GLU A 83 10.01 0.16 16.28
C GLU A 83 9.97 -0.51 14.90
N SER A 84 8.89 -0.31 14.14
CA SER A 84 8.81 -0.78 12.75
C SER A 84 9.85 -0.08 11.89
N LYS A 85 10.03 1.24 12.05
CA LYS A 85 11.02 1.98 11.26
C LYS A 85 12.44 1.51 11.55
N ALA A 86 12.75 1.30 12.83
CA ALA A 86 14.04 0.77 13.26
C ALA A 86 14.26 -0.66 12.74
N PHE A 87 13.23 -1.50 12.74
CA PHE A 87 13.30 -2.85 12.17
C PHE A 87 13.58 -2.80 10.66
N LEU A 88 12.83 -1.98 9.92
CA LEU A 88 13.01 -1.80 8.47
C LEU A 88 14.43 -1.31 8.14
N ALA A 89 14.94 -0.31 8.87
CA ALA A 89 16.29 0.21 8.64
C ALA A 89 17.36 -0.86 8.94
N LYS A 90 17.19 -1.64 10.01
CA LYS A 90 18.12 -2.71 10.39
C LYS A 90 18.13 -3.87 9.38
N HIS A 91 17.01 -4.15 8.74
CA HIS A 91 16.80 -5.29 7.85
C HIS A 91 16.52 -4.87 6.40
N ALA A 92 16.96 -3.67 6.00
CA ALA A 92 16.56 -3.05 4.74
C ALA A 92 16.89 -3.91 3.50
N HIS A 93 17.94 -4.72 3.57
CA HIS A 93 18.30 -5.66 2.49
C HIS A 93 17.23 -6.74 2.21
N LEU A 94 16.25 -6.91 3.09
CA LEU A 94 15.11 -7.83 2.96
C LEU A 94 13.83 -7.14 2.45
N PHE A 95 13.87 -5.86 2.10
CA PHE A 95 12.69 -5.12 1.64
C PHE A 95 12.99 -4.46 0.28
N PRO A 96 12.83 -5.19 -0.83
CA PRO A 96 12.26 -6.54 -0.95
C PRO A 96 13.30 -7.67 -0.80
N ALA A 97 12.81 -8.83 -0.36
CA ALA A 97 13.54 -10.09 -0.33
C ALA A 97 13.28 -10.86 -1.64
N THR A 98 14.35 -11.14 -2.38
CA THR A 98 14.32 -11.93 -3.61
C THR A 98 15.41 -13.01 -3.58
N GLY A 99 15.23 -14.08 -4.37
CA GLY A 99 16.17 -15.19 -4.41
C GLY A 99 16.42 -15.80 -3.03
N ASP A 100 17.70 -15.94 -2.64
CA ASP A 100 18.09 -16.55 -1.36
C ASP A 100 17.60 -15.76 -0.14
N LYS A 101 17.34 -14.46 -0.27
CA LYS A 101 16.86 -13.60 0.83
C LYS A 101 15.44 -13.93 1.27
N VAL A 102 14.63 -14.56 0.42
CA VAL A 102 13.26 -14.98 0.79
C VAL A 102 13.29 -15.92 2.00
N LYS A 103 14.24 -16.87 2.00
CA LYS A 103 14.44 -17.80 3.11
C LYS A 103 14.91 -17.09 4.38
N GLU A 104 15.75 -16.06 4.23
CA GLU A 104 16.20 -15.24 5.36
C GLU A 104 15.03 -14.47 5.98
N ALA A 105 14.17 -13.85 5.17
CA ALA A 105 12.96 -13.19 5.65
C ALA A 105 12.01 -14.16 6.36
N GLN A 106 11.76 -15.34 5.78
CA GLN A 106 10.92 -16.38 6.39
C GLN A 106 11.47 -16.88 7.73
N GLN A 107 12.80 -16.88 7.94
CA GLN A 107 13.42 -17.25 9.22
C GLN A 107 13.18 -16.23 10.34
N LEU A 108 12.88 -14.97 9.99
CA LEU A 108 12.55 -13.92 10.97
C LEU A 108 11.07 -13.92 11.37
N VAL A 109 10.24 -14.76 10.74
CA VAL A 109 8.81 -14.85 11.02
C VAL A 109 8.55 -15.48 12.39
N ASP A 110 7.76 -14.81 13.23
CA ASP A 110 7.22 -15.42 14.44
C ASP A 110 5.92 -16.17 14.12
N GLN A 111 6.04 -17.49 14.03
CA GLN A 111 4.95 -18.42 13.73
C GLN A 111 3.84 -18.46 14.79
N ASN A 112 4.03 -17.83 15.95
CA ASN A 112 3.01 -17.76 17.01
C ASN A 112 2.16 -16.49 16.91
N VAL A 113 2.56 -15.53 16.09
CA VAL A 113 1.81 -14.30 15.86
C VAL A 113 0.76 -14.57 14.80
N GLN A 114 -0.47 -14.16 15.09
CA GLN A 114 -1.63 -14.34 14.24
C GLN A 114 -2.36 -13.00 14.14
N PRO A 115 -3.24 -12.81 13.16
CA PRO A 115 -3.89 -11.52 12.93
C PRO A 115 -4.69 -11.06 14.14
N LYS A 116 -5.38 -11.98 14.82
CA LYS A 116 -6.07 -11.71 16.10
C LYS A 116 -5.17 -11.13 17.20
N HIS A 117 -3.89 -11.49 17.22
CA HIS A 117 -2.92 -10.95 18.19
C HIS A 117 -2.58 -9.50 17.83
N ILE A 118 -2.33 -9.24 16.54
CA ILE A 118 -2.04 -7.92 15.98
C ILE A 118 -3.23 -6.98 16.17
N ASN A 119 -4.43 -7.40 15.75
CA ASN A 119 -5.67 -6.63 15.90
C ASN A 119 -5.97 -6.29 17.37
N LYS A 120 -5.60 -7.15 18.31
CA LYS A 120 -5.77 -6.87 19.75
C LYS A 120 -4.79 -5.82 20.26
N ASN A 121 -3.53 -5.87 19.83
CA ASN A 121 -2.51 -4.92 20.23
C ASN A 121 -1.29 -4.96 19.29
N ILE A 122 -1.35 -4.16 18.22
CA ILE A 122 -0.31 -4.11 17.19
C ILE A 122 1.05 -3.64 17.73
N SER A 123 1.07 -2.79 18.78
CA SER A 123 2.32 -2.23 19.33
C SER A 123 3.34 -3.26 19.81
N LYS A 124 2.89 -4.50 20.10
CA LYS A 124 3.78 -5.60 20.50
C LYS A 124 4.49 -6.28 19.33
N TYR A 125 4.07 -6.00 18.10
CA TYR A 125 4.45 -6.73 16.90
C TYR A 125 5.12 -5.83 15.84
N HIS A 126 5.33 -4.54 16.15
CA HIS A 126 6.00 -3.59 15.27
C HIS A 126 7.45 -3.99 14.88
N ALA A 127 8.09 -4.90 15.62
CA ALA A 127 9.45 -5.37 15.34
C ALA A 127 9.50 -6.88 15.04
N THR A 128 8.42 -7.43 14.47
CA THR A 128 8.29 -8.87 14.19
C THR A 128 7.81 -9.07 12.77
N MET A 129 8.44 -9.98 12.02
CA MET A 129 7.88 -10.42 10.75
C MET A 129 6.75 -11.41 10.99
N ILE A 130 5.69 -11.30 10.21
CA ILE A 130 4.64 -12.29 10.09
C ILE A 130 4.57 -12.80 8.66
N GLN A 131 3.94 -13.95 8.49
CA GLN A 131 3.66 -14.56 7.21
C GLN A 131 2.18 -14.92 7.16
N ASP A 132 1.55 -14.67 6.02
CA ASP A 132 0.21 -15.19 5.74
C ASP A 132 0.04 -15.46 4.24
N LYS A 133 -1.11 -16.03 3.88
CA LYS A 133 -1.51 -16.37 2.52
C LYS A 133 -2.95 -15.91 2.29
N GLY A 134 -3.23 -15.35 1.12
CA GLY A 134 -4.60 -14.95 0.78
C GLY A 134 -4.78 -14.62 -0.69
N THR A 135 -6.01 -14.25 -1.04
CA THR A 135 -6.40 -13.85 -2.39
C THR A 135 -6.25 -12.35 -2.57
N VAL A 136 -5.64 -11.93 -3.67
CA VAL A 136 -5.49 -10.52 -4.03
C VAL A 136 -6.83 -9.99 -4.52
N LEU A 137 -7.38 -9.01 -3.81
CA LEU A 137 -8.61 -8.31 -4.20
C LEU A 137 -8.32 -7.11 -5.10
N SER A 138 -7.18 -6.45 -4.91
CA SER A 138 -6.70 -5.39 -5.78
C SER A 138 -5.18 -5.29 -5.71
N ILE A 139 -4.56 -4.82 -6.78
CA ILE A 139 -3.14 -4.49 -6.83
C ILE A 139 -2.94 -3.26 -7.73
N GLU A 140 -2.14 -2.31 -7.25
CA GLU A 140 -1.70 -1.17 -8.03
C GLU A 140 -0.18 -1.00 -7.92
N GLU A 141 0.44 -0.54 -9.01
CA GLU A 141 1.87 -0.26 -9.08
C GLU A 141 2.09 1.16 -9.58
N GLU A 142 3.09 1.85 -9.00
CA GLU A 142 3.58 3.12 -9.52
C GLU A 142 5.10 3.19 -9.48
N GLU A 143 5.69 3.79 -10.52
CA GLU A 143 7.12 4.07 -10.59
C GLU A 143 7.45 5.37 -9.87
N ILE A 144 8.32 5.30 -8.87
CA ILE A 144 8.77 6.46 -8.11
C ILE A 144 10.25 6.71 -8.41
N PRO A 145 10.63 7.88 -8.92
CA PRO A 145 11.99 8.12 -9.43
C PRO A 145 13.13 7.74 -8.48
N GLU A 146 12.94 7.90 -7.16
CA GLU A 146 13.97 7.66 -6.16
C GLU A 146 14.08 6.21 -5.70
N VAL A 147 13.00 5.42 -5.75
CA VAL A 147 12.95 4.04 -5.19
C VAL A 147 12.51 2.96 -6.19
N GLY A 148 12.19 3.34 -7.42
CA GLY A 148 11.64 2.46 -8.43
C GLY A 148 10.16 2.16 -8.19
N THR A 149 9.70 1.02 -8.70
CA THR A 149 8.30 0.60 -8.59
C THR A 149 7.91 0.30 -7.14
N ILE A 150 6.76 0.79 -6.71
CA ILE A 150 6.08 0.36 -5.49
C ILE A 150 4.78 -0.34 -5.87
N SER A 151 4.53 -1.51 -5.28
CA SER A 151 3.26 -2.23 -5.36
C SER A 151 2.47 -2.06 -4.07
N VAL A 152 1.17 -1.83 -4.17
CA VAL A 152 0.23 -1.88 -3.05
C VAL A 152 -0.84 -2.91 -3.35
N LEU A 153 -0.91 -3.96 -2.52
CA LEU A 153 -1.86 -5.05 -2.66
C LEU A 153 -2.91 -4.99 -1.56
N HIS A 154 -4.18 -5.23 -1.88
CA HIS A 154 -5.20 -5.62 -0.91
C HIS A 154 -5.37 -7.13 -0.96
N VAL A 155 -5.09 -7.83 0.14
CA VAL A 155 -5.16 -9.30 0.25
C VAL A 155 -6.13 -9.68 1.35
N VAL A 156 -6.95 -10.70 1.12
CA VAL A 156 -7.83 -11.29 2.14
C VAL A 156 -7.52 -12.78 2.27
N ASN A 157 -7.29 -13.25 3.49
CA ASN A 157 -7.05 -14.67 3.78
C ASN A 157 -8.37 -15.46 3.95
N ASP A 158 -8.26 -16.76 4.17
CA ASP A 158 -9.42 -17.65 4.32
C ASP A 158 -10.22 -17.38 5.61
N GLU A 159 -9.59 -16.76 6.62
CA GLU A 159 -10.20 -16.31 7.87
C GLU A 159 -10.88 -14.93 7.75
N GLU A 160 -10.95 -14.36 6.55
CA GLU A 160 -11.46 -13.01 6.26
C GLU A 160 -10.67 -11.86 6.92
N ASP A 161 -9.44 -12.12 7.37
CA ASP A 161 -8.52 -11.07 7.77
C ASP A 161 -8.06 -10.30 6.52
N SER A 162 -8.17 -8.98 6.57
CA SER A 162 -7.79 -8.07 5.49
C SER A 162 -6.42 -7.46 5.73
N TYR A 163 -5.61 -7.44 4.67
CA TYR A 163 -4.28 -6.88 4.65
C TYR A 163 -4.13 -5.89 3.52
N GLN A 164 -3.41 -4.79 3.76
CA GLN A 164 -2.84 -4.01 2.68
C GLN A 164 -1.31 -4.06 2.75
N VAL A 165 -0.69 -4.65 1.73
CA VAL A 165 0.75 -4.89 1.69
C VAL A 165 1.40 -3.85 0.79
N VAL A 166 2.27 -3.03 1.37
CA VAL A 166 3.12 -2.07 0.65
C VAL A 166 4.47 -2.72 0.38
N TYR A 167 4.81 -2.93 -0.88
CA TYR A 167 6.00 -3.67 -1.32
C TYR A 167 6.85 -2.82 -2.27
N LEU A 168 8.15 -2.70 -2.01
CA LEU A 168 9.08 -1.99 -2.89
C LEU A 168 9.53 -2.91 -4.02
N GLY A 169 8.82 -2.89 -5.14
CA GLY A 169 9.17 -3.59 -6.37
C GLY A 169 7.94 -3.91 -7.20
N ALA A 170 8.17 -4.22 -8.47
CA ALA A 170 7.14 -4.76 -9.36
C ALA A 170 6.85 -6.24 -9.05
N LEU A 171 5.62 -6.67 -9.30
CA LEU A 171 5.13 -8.01 -9.05
C LEU A 171 4.41 -8.56 -10.28
N ASP A 172 4.73 -9.79 -10.67
CA ASP A 172 3.94 -10.56 -11.63
C ASP A 172 2.75 -11.22 -10.91
N ILE A 173 1.86 -10.39 -10.35
CA ILE A 173 0.71 -10.75 -9.53
C ILE A 173 -0.48 -9.90 -9.99
N TYR A 174 -1.65 -10.52 -10.07
CA TYR A 174 -2.89 -9.89 -10.51
C TYR A 174 -4.01 -10.09 -9.49
N GLU A 175 -5.12 -9.37 -9.67
CA GLU A 175 -6.37 -9.66 -8.98
C GLU A 175 -6.75 -11.14 -9.15
N ASP A 176 -7.38 -11.70 -8.12
CA ASP A 176 -7.75 -13.12 -7.98
C ASP A 176 -6.58 -14.11 -7.85
N ASP A 177 -5.31 -13.68 -7.97
CA ASP A 177 -4.19 -14.55 -7.63
C ASP A 177 -4.16 -14.83 -6.12
N THR A 178 -3.81 -16.07 -5.76
CA THR A 178 -3.47 -16.40 -4.38
C THR A 178 -1.98 -16.18 -4.14
N VAL A 179 -1.64 -15.42 -3.10
CA VAL A 179 -0.28 -15.03 -2.77
C VAL A 179 0.09 -15.46 -1.36
N GLU A 180 1.36 -15.80 -1.17
CA GLU A 180 2.01 -15.86 0.15
C GLU A 180 2.82 -14.58 0.31
N PHE A 181 2.75 -13.98 1.50
CA PHE A 181 3.47 -12.76 1.80
C PHE A 181 4.10 -12.79 3.18
N VAL A 182 5.26 -12.13 3.30
CA VAL A 182 6.01 -11.95 4.54
C VAL A 182 6.27 -10.46 4.72
N GLY A 183 6.10 -9.94 5.93
CA GLY A 183 6.34 -8.53 6.20
C GLY A 183 6.22 -8.16 7.66
N VAL A 184 6.36 -6.87 7.95
CA VAL A 184 6.21 -6.31 9.29
C VAL A 184 4.86 -5.58 9.39
N PRO A 185 4.02 -5.88 10.41
CA PRO A 185 2.79 -5.13 10.63
C PRO A 185 3.13 -3.72 11.13
N THR A 186 2.50 -2.71 10.54
CA THR A 186 2.79 -1.30 10.82
C THR A 186 1.60 -0.63 11.49
N LEU A 187 0.49 -0.47 10.78
CA LEU A 187 -0.70 0.24 11.27
C LEU A 187 -1.94 -0.63 11.16
N LEU A 188 -2.85 -0.47 12.12
CA LEU A 188 -4.23 -0.91 11.96
C LEU A 188 -4.98 0.21 11.25
N SER A 189 -5.60 -0.13 10.12
CA SER A 189 -6.40 0.76 9.29
C SER A 189 -7.74 0.11 9.02
N GLY A 190 -8.45 0.62 8.01
CA GLY A 190 -9.75 0.12 7.60
C GLY A 190 -10.48 1.12 6.70
N PHE A 191 -11.51 0.65 6.04
CA PHE A 191 -12.23 1.45 5.05
C PHE A 191 -13.69 1.01 4.97
N ASP A 192 -14.55 1.92 4.55
CA ASP A 192 -15.95 1.60 4.25
C ASP A 192 -16.01 0.66 3.05
N ASN A 193 -16.75 -0.43 3.18
CA ASN A 193 -16.97 -1.36 2.09
C ASN A 193 -18.22 -0.98 1.28
N VAL A 194 -18.25 -1.41 0.02
CA VAL A 194 -19.36 -1.11 -0.91
C VAL A 194 -20.73 -1.65 -0.47
N SER A 195 -20.74 -2.58 0.50
CA SER A 195 -21.97 -3.14 1.07
C SER A 195 -22.51 -2.35 2.29
N GLY A 196 -21.84 -1.25 2.67
CA GLY A 196 -22.27 -0.38 3.78
C GLY A 196 -21.78 -0.82 5.17
N GLY A 197 -20.74 -1.66 5.23
CA GLY A 197 -20.02 -2.01 6.45
C GLY A 197 -18.63 -1.38 6.49
N TYR A 198 -17.88 -1.68 7.55
CA TYR A 198 -16.50 -1.25 7.73
C TYR A 198 -15.58 -2.47 7.77
N THR A 199 -14.49 -2.43 7.02
CA THR A 199 -13.48 -3.49 6.99
C THR A 199 -12.24 -3.00 7.72
N ASN A 200 -11.83 -3.69 8.79
CA ASN A 200 -10.53 -3.45 9.42
C ASN A 200 -9.44 -4.08 8.55
N SER A 201 -8.30 -3.40 8.40
CA SER A 201 -7.18 -3.86 7.58
C SER A 201 -5.86 -3.68 8.31
N ILE A 202 -4.98 -4.67 8.24
CA ILE A 202 -3.60 -4.57 8.73
C ILE A 202 -2.72 -4.06 7.59
N ILE A 203 -2.13 -2.88 7.75
CA ILE A 203 -1.12 -2.40 6.79
C ILE A 203 0.21 -3.07 7.13
N MET A 204 0.84 -3.63 6.09
CA MET A 204 2.08 -4.39 6.17
C MET A 204 3.15 -3.71 5.32
N ALA A 205 4.36 -3.55 5.87
CA ALA A 205 5.55 -3.33 5.04
C ALA A 205 6.03 -4.69 4.52
N GLY A 206 5.83 -4.95 3.23
CA GLY A 206 6.09 -6.23 2.57
C GLY A 206 7.58 -6.47 2.32
N SER A 207 8.09 -7.57 2.85
CA SER A 207 9.43 -8.09 2.56
C SER A 207 9.39 -9.03 1.36
N TYR A 208 8.44 -9.96 1.32
CA TYR A 208 8.27 -10.91 0.22
C TYR A 208 6.79 -10.99 -0.15
N VAL A 209 6.50 -11.05 -1.44
CA VAL A 209 5.19 -11.42 -1.99
C VAL A 209 5.45 -12.35 -3.18
N GLY A 210 4.77 -13.49 -3.23
CA GLY A 210 4.86 -14.41 -4.35
C GLY A 210 3.58 -15.22 -4.54
N LYS A 211 3.32 -15.65 -5.77
CA LYS A 211 2.19 -16.55 -6.04
C LYS A 211 2.34 -17.82 -5.22
N SER A 212 1.30 -18.17 -4.48
CA SER A 212 1.22 -19.43 -3.76
C SER A 212 0.77 -20.52 -4.71
N ALA A 213 1.37 -21.70 -4.64
CA ALA A 213 0.82 -22.86 -5.33
C ALA A 213 -0.55 -23.21 -4.69
N ASN A 214 -1.54 -23.47 -5.55
CA ASN A 214 -2.82 -24.05 -5.14
C ASN A 214 -2.64 -25.52 -4.70
#